data_AF-A0A968TUE5-F1
#
_entry.id   AF-A0A968TUE5-F1
#
_cell.length_a   1.000
_cell.length_b   1.000
_cell.length_c   1.000
_cell.angle_alpha   90.00
_cell.angle_beta   90.00
_cell.angle_gamma   90.00
#
_symmetry.space_group_name_H-M   'P 1'
#
loop_
_entity.id
_entity.type
_entity.pdbx_description
1 polymer ?
#
loop_
_entity_poly.entity_id
_entity_poly.type
_entity_poly.pdbx_seq_one_letter_code
_entity_poly.pdbx_strand_id
1 'polypeptide(L)'
;MNPPEKSPIAIFGLVLEPEVYEPGYFERNFKQALADLDAGQPGRSIWWLYRHPEAAQQAVRERVTWENQMVSWLAAGILAMWDDPMAEPRLLRAIDDMEYGFDGDMAKVAGHLRSWEHPLPEKNLRLAPSWLVATGLLRCCGTARCLPTLEKLTMRDLPVIGVRATIAATLGRLIDKGRLTDADRLVPMLDRLLEGTLVDAQVPPQRKLGGMAQLAARGQLQEAQKTAGGNPHGFWMANLTGEDHGWQLHFTVATARAALGLPIQPQAQIYLSDPRKLVRDAFARVQARLGIKLQMPVREKVAIQNTNRSK
;
A
#
# COMPACT_ATOMS: atom_id res chain seq x y z
N MET A 1 -21.02 -43.71 14.57
CA MET A 1 -21.06 -42.51 13.72
C MET A 1 -19.66 -42.34 13.16
N ASN A 2 -19.50 -42.51 11.84
CA ASN A 2 -18.20 -42.26 11.20
C ASN A 2 -17.97 -40.75 11.11
N PRO A 3 -16.76 -40.25 11.42
CA PRO A 3 -16.45 -38.85 11.21
C PRO A 3 -16.56 -38.51 9.72
N PRO A 4 -17.02 -37.31 9.35
CA PRO A 4 -17.16 -36.92 7.95
C PRO A 4 -15.78 -36.90 7.28
N GLU A 5 -15.66 -37.58 6.15
CA GLU A 5 -14.50 -37.52 5.27
C GLU A 5 -14.27 -36.07 4.83
N LYS A 6 -13.14 -35.49 5.24
CA LYS A 6 -12.74 -34.16 4.82
C LYS A 6 -12.24 -34.23 3.38
N SER A 7 -13.10 -33.80 2.46
CA SER A 7 -12.74 -33.63 1.06
C SER A 7 -11.72 -32.47 0.92
N PRO A 8 -10.57 -32.65 0.26
CA PRO A 8 -9.58 -31.60 0.11
C PRO A 8 -10.12 -30.48 -0.77
N ILE A 9 -10.15 -29.26 -0.24
CA ILE A 9 -10.50 -28.05 -1.00
C ILE A 9 -9.25 -27.66 -1.80
N ALA A 10 -9.25 -27.97 -3.10
CA ALA A 10 -8.22 -27.52 -4.02
C ALA A 10 -8.43 -26.02 -4.33
N ILE A 11 -7.59 -25.17 -3.74
CA ILE A 11 -7.48 -23.75 -4.13
C ILE A 11 -6.07 -23.54 -4.70
N PHE A 12 -5.99 -23.28 -6.01
CA PHE A 12 -4.77 -22.89 -6.75
C PHE A 12 -3.63 -23.91 -6.85
N GLY A 13 -3.88 -25.18 -7.18
CA GLY A 13 -2.84 -26.10 -7.72
C GLY A 13 -1.65 -26.43 -6.81
N LEU A 14 -1.56 -25.83 -5.62
CA LEU A 14 -0.82 -26.33 -4.49
C LEU A 14 -1.75 -27.35 -3.83
N VAL A 15 -1.46 -28.63 -4.05
CA VAL A 15 -1.89 -29.66 -3.11
C VAL A 15 -1.31 -29.24 -1.78
N LEU A 16 -2.11 -28.59 -0.93
CA LEU A 16 -1.85 -28.60 0.49
C LEU A 16 -1.91 -30.08 0.83
N GLU A 17 -0.74 -30.72 0.91
CA GLU A 17 -0.66 -32.04 1.48
C GLU A 17 -1.49 -31.97 2.77
N PRO A 18 -2.40 -32.93 3.00
CA PRO A 18 -3.10 -32.98 4.26
C PRO A 18 -2.00 -33.12 5.32
N GLU A 19 -1.63 -31.98 5.92
CA GLU A 19 -0.66 -31.94 6.99
C GLU A 19 -1.23 -32.91 8.02
N VAL A 20 -0.60 -34.07 8.13
CA VAL A 20 -0.86 -35.00 9.21
C VAL A 20 -0.42 -34.21 10.44
N TYR A 21 -1.36 -33.49 11.04
CA TYR A 21 -1.08 -32.64 12.18
C TYR A 21 -0.64 -33.55 13.30
N GLU A 22 0.67 -33.64 13.51
CA GLU A 22 1.23 -34.18 14.74
C GLU A 22 0.51 -33.49 15.91
N PRO A 23 0.06 -34.24 16.92
CA PRO A 23 -0.51 -33.66 18.12
C PRO A 23 0.42 -32.55 18.66
N GLY A 24 -0.13 -31.36 18.84
CA GLY A 24 0.61 -30.19 19.32
C GLY A 24 1.34 -29.36 18.25
N TYR A 25 1.31 -29.72 16.96
CA TYR A 25 1.91 -28.92 15.89
C TYR A 25 1.46 -27.45 15.91
N PHE A 26 0.14 -27.23 16.07
CA PHE A 26 -0.43 -25.89 16.10
C PHE A 26 0.11 -25.06 17.28
N GLU A 27 0.09 -25.63 18.49
CA GLU A 27 0.57 -24.94 19.69
C GLU A 27 2.07 -24.63 19.63
N ARG A 28 2.88 -25.56 19.12
CA ARG A 28 4.32 -25.35 18.92
C ARG A 28 4.59 -24.21 17.95
N ASN A 29 3.92 -24.21 16.80
CA ASN A 29 4.10 -23.14 15.80
C ASN A 29 3.59 -21.79 16.30
N PHE A 30 2.47 -21.75 17.03
CA PHE A 30 1.99 -20.52 17.62
C PHE A 30 3.01 -19.92 18.61
N LYS A 31 3.53 -20.75 19.53
CA LYS A 31 4.55 -20.33 20.50
C LYS A 31 5.83 -19.85 19.82
N GLN A 32 6.34 -20.61 18.85
CA GLN A 32 7.52 -20.21 18.09
C GLN A 32 7.27 -18.91 17.33
N ALA A 33 6.11 -18.77 16.71
CA ALA A 33 5.82 -17.61 15.89
C ALA A 33 5.67 -16.32 16.71
N LEU A 34 5.09 -16.41 17.91
CA LEU A 34 5.10 -15.31 18.87
C LEU A 34 6.51 -15.00 19.38
N ALA A 35 7.31 -16.01 19.70
CA ALA A 35 8.70 -15.80 20.12
C ALA A 35 9.54 -15.09 19.04
N ASP A 36 9.36 -15.47 17.78
CA ASP A 36 10.04 -14.82 16.66
C ASP A 36 9.55 -13.38 16.47
N LEU A 37 8.25 -13.13 16.61
CA LEU A 37 7.71 -11.76 16.61
C LEU A 37 8.30 -10.94 17.76
N ASP A 38 8.38 -11.48 18.97
CA ASP A 38 8.93 -10.82 20.17
C ASP A 38 10.43 -10.50 20.02
N ALA A 39 11.15 -11.36 19.30
CA ALA A 39 12.54 -11.15 18.93
C ALA A 39 12.73 -10.21 17.72
N GLY A 40 11.64 -9.70 17.12
CA GLY A 40 11.68 -8.86 15.93
C GLY A 40 12.20 -9.59 14.68
N GLN A 41 11.99 -10.90 14.58
CA GLN A 41 12.49 -11.73 13.48
C GLN A 41 11.44 -11.87 12.36
N PRO A 42 11.62 -11.24 11.19
CA PRO A 42 10.80 -11.49 10.03
C PRO A 42 11.07 -12.89 9.47
N GLY A 43 10.05 -13.50 8.86
CA GLY A 43 10.20 -14.78 8.19
C GLY A 43 8.91 -15.58 8.15
N ARG A 44 9.06 -16.91 8.03
CA ARG A 44 7.95 -17.87 7.94
C ARG A 44 7.00 -17.76 9.15
N SER A 45 7.54 -17.50 10.33
CA SER A 45 6.78 -17.34 11.57
C SER A 45 5.81 -16.16 11.54
N ILE A 46 6.24 -15.01 11.01
CA ILE A 46 5.36 -13.85 10.82
C ILE A 46 4.23 -14.18 9.84
N TRP A 47 4.53 -14.92 8.77
CA TRP A 47 3.52 -15.42 7.84
C TRP A 47 2.54 -16.37 8.52
N TRP A 48 3.02 -17.24 9.41
CA TRP A 48 2.16 -18.13 10.18
C TRP A 48 1.17 -17.34 11.03
N LEU A 49 1.62 -16.31 11.77
CA LEU A 49 0.73 -15.46 12.57
C LEU A 49 -0.34 -14.81 11.69
N TYR A 50 0.05 -14.21 10.56
CA TYR A 50 -0.87 -13.59 9.60
C TYR A 50 -1.95 -14.54 9.08
N ARG A 51 -1.62 -15.82 8.90
CA ARG A 51 -2.55 -16.83 8.36
C ARG A 51 -3.53 -17.41 9.38
N HIS A 52 -3.35 -17.14 10.67
CA HIS A 52 -4.16 -17.68 11.77
C HIS A 52 -4.66 -16.58 12.73
N PRO A 53 -5.46 -15.61 12.23
CA PRO A 53 -5.95 -14.49 13.05
C PRO A 53 -6.73 -14.94 14.29
N GLU A 54 -7.49 -16.03 14.21
CA GLU A 54 -8.30 -16.56 15.30
C GLU A 54 -7.49 -16.92 16.55
N ALA A 55 -6.23 -17.31 16.39
CA ALA A 55 -5.33 -17.63 17.49
C ALA A 55 -4.40 -16.46 17.84
N ALA A 56 -3.98 -15.67 16.85
CA ALA A 56 -2.91 -14.70 17.01
C ALA A 56 -3.36 -13.25 17.24
N GLN A 57 -4.62 -12.89 16.93
CA GLN A 57 -5.01 -11.48 16.81
C GLN A 57 -4.75 -10.67 18.08
N GLN A 58 -5.16 -11.17 19.24
CA GLN A 58 -4.98 -10.45 20.50
C GLN A 58 -3.49 -10.26 20.84
N ALA A 59 -2.70 -11.34 20.71
CA ALA A 59 -1.26 -11.28 20.98
C ALA A 59 -0.54 -10.31 20.04
N VAL A 60 -0.90 -10.27 18.75
CA VAL A 60 -0.32 -9.33 17.77
C VAL A 60 -0.73 -7.89 18.10
N ARG A 61 -1.97 -7.64 18.51
CA ARG A 61 -2.45 -6.30 18.92
C ARG A 61 -1.65 -5.72 20.06
N GLU A 62 -1.31 -6.53 21.06
CA GLU A 62 -0.51 -6.08 22.21
C GLU A 62 0.89 -5.60 21.80
N ARG A 63 1.45 -6.15 20.72
CA ARG A 63 2.81 -5.89 20.26
C ARG A 63 2.94 -4.66 19.35
N VAL A 64 1.83 -4.15 18.79
CA VAL A 64 1.87 -2.98 17.89
C VAL A 64 2.34 -1.70 18.61
N THR A 65 2.18 -1.64 19.93
CA THR A 65 2.56 -0.50 20.77
C THR A 65 3.87 -0.71 21.52
N TRP A 66 4.59 -1.82 21.30
CA TRP A 66 5.87 -2.07 21.96
C TRP A 66 6.96 -1.09 21.52
N GLU A 67 7.92 -0.83 22.40
CA GLU A 67 9.03 0.08 22.15
C GLU A 67 10.00 -0.45 21.08
N ASN A 68 10.14 -1.77 20.96
CA ASN A 68 10.97 -2.37 19.92
C ASN A 68 10.37 -2.05 18.53
N GLN A 69 11.13 -1.31 17.73
CA GLN A 69 10.70 -0.80 16.44
C GLN A 69 10.36 -1.90 15.43
N MET A 70 11.12 -3.00 15.41
CA MET A 70 10.88 -4.12 14.50
C MET A 70 9.65 -4.92 14.92
N VAL A 71 9.49 -5.17 16.22
CA VAL A 71 8.32 -5.88 16.75
C VAL A 71 7.04 -5.12 16.42
N SER A 72 7.00 -3.81 16.74
CA SER A 72 5.85 -2.96 16.45
C SER A 72 5.59 -2.82 14.94
N TRP A 73 6.63 -2.78 14.12
CA TRP A 73 6.53 -2.74 12.66
C TRP A 73 5.90 -4.02 12.08
N LEU A 74 6.41 -5.20 12.47
CA LEU A 74 5.89 -6.49 12.02
C LEU A 74 4.45 -6.71 12.49
N ALA A 75 4.14 -6.36 13.74
CA ALA A 75 2.78 -6.42 14.27
C ALA A 75 1.83 -5.48 13.49
N ALA A 76 2.24 -4.23 13.21
CA ALA A 76 1.45 -3.31 12.40
C ALA A 76 1.20 -3.83 10.98
N GLY A 77 2.22 -4.46 10.36
CA GLY A 77 2.09 -5.10 9.06
C GLY A 77 1.03 -6.22 9.04
N ILE A 78 1.06 -7.12 10.03
CA ILE A 78 0.05 -8.18 10.17
C ILE A 78 -1.35 -7.58 10.35
N LEU A 79 -1.51 -6.66 11.31
CA LEU A 79 -2.79 -6.02 11.62
C LEU A 79 -3.36 -5.26 10.41
N ALA A 80 -2.51 -4.55 9.66
CA ALA A 80 -2.94 -3.83 8.48
C ALA A 80 -3.51 -4.77 7.41
N MET A 81 -2.89 -5.93 7.21
CA MET A 81 -3.34 -6.95 6.27
C MET A 81 -4.65 -7.64 6.69
N TRP A 82 -5.03 -7.56 7.97
CA TRP A 82 -6.34 -7.95 8.48
C TRP A 82 -7.40 -6.83 8.44
N ASP A 83 -7.12 -5.68 7.80
CA ASP A 83 -7.97 -4.46 7.83
C ASP A 83 -8.24 -3.97 9.28
N ASP A 84 -7.28 -4.18 10.19
CA ASP A 84 -7.41 -3.76 11.59
C ASP A 84 -6.89 -2.32 11.78
N PRO A 85 -7.75 -1.34 12.16
CA PRO A 85 -7.36 0.05 12.33
C PRO A 85 -6.36 0.29 13.47
N MET A 86 -6.06 -0.71 14.30
CA MET A 86 -5.01 -0.61 15.33
C MET A 86 -3.60 -0.52 14.75
N ALA A 87 -3.39 -0.94 13.51
CA ALA A 87 -2.12 -0.71 12.82
C ALA A 87 -1.86 0.77 12.53
N GLU A 88 -2.92 1.55 12.28
CA GLU A 88 -2.83 2.88 11.70
C GLU A 88 -1.90 3.83 12.47
N PRO A 89 -1.94 3.97 13.81
CA PRO A 89 -1.05 4.89 14.53
C PRO A 89 0.44 4.62 14.31
N ARG A 90 0.85 3.35 14.24
CA ARG A 90 2.24 2.95 13.99
C ARG A 90 2.66 3.25 12.54
N LEU A 91 1.75 3.06 11.58
CA LEU A 91 1.98 3.36 10.17
C LEU A 91 2.06 4.87 9.91
N LEU A 92 1.21 5.67 10.56
CA LEU A 92 1.26 7.13 10.45
C LEU A 92 2.58 7.67 10.98
N ARG A 93 3.04 7.17 12.14
CA ARG A 93 4.36 7.51 12.69
C ARG A 93 5.49 7.22 11.69
N ALA A 94 5.49 6.03 11.07
CA ALA A 94 6.50 5.68 10.06
C ALA A 94 6.54 6.68 8.89
N ILE A 95 5.38 7.18 8.45
CA ILE A 95 5.28 8.15 7.35
C ILE A 95 5.72 9.56 7.77
N ASP A 96 5.25 10.01 8.94
CA ASP A 96 5.59 11.34 9.47
C ASP A 96 7.10 11.45 9.71
N ASP A 97 7.72 10.40 10.26
CA ASP A 97 9.15 10.31 10.56
C ASP A 97 10.03 9.95 9.35
N MET A 98 9.43 9.65 8.19
CA MET A 98 10.14 9.13 7.00
C MET A 98 11.02 7.92 7.34
N GLU A 99 10.51 7.01 8.16
CA GLU A 99 11.21 5.86 8.73
C GLU A 99 11.86 5.01 7.63
N TYR A 100 13.19 4.88 7.69
CA TYR A 100 13.95 4.11 6.72
C TYR A 100 13.79 2.61 6.96
N GLY A 101 13.99 2.15 8.19
CA GLY A 101 13.80 0.74 8.60
C GLY A 101 14.96 -0.20 8.24
N PHE A 102 16.11 0.34 7.84
CA PHE A 102 17.34 -0.41 7.59
C PHE A 102 18.52 0.11 8.41
N ASP A 103 18.26 0.95 9.41
CA ASP A 103 19.27 1.45 10.34
C ASP A 103 19.50 0.45 11.49
N GLY A 104 20.72 0.42 12.04
CA GLY A 104 21.05 -0.37 13.23
C GLY A 104 20.91 -1.89 13.05
N ASP A 105 20.32 -2.57 14.05
CA ASP A 105 20.14 -4.03 14.05
C ASP A 105 19.19 -4.54 12.96
N MET A 106 18.34 -3.68 12.39
CA MET A 106 17.46 -4.01 11.25
C MET A 106 18.25 -4.40 9.99
N ALA A 107 19.46 -3.86 9.82
CA ALA A 107 20.34 -4.21 8.71
C ALA A 107 20.86 -5.66 8.78
N LYS A 108 21.00 -6.22 10.00
CA LYS A 108 21.48 -7.60 10.22
C LYS A 108 20.43 -8.62 9.81
N VAL A 109 19.16 -8.31 10.05
CA VAL A 109 18.01 -9.16 9.71
C VAL A 109 17.83 -9.34 8.19
N ALA A 110 18.19 -8.33 7.39
CA ALA A 110 18.18 -8.43 5.93
C ALA A 110 19.18 -9.48 5.37
N GLY A 111 20.16 -9.93 6.17
CA GLY A 111 21.21 -10.87 5.78
C GLY A 111 20.76 -12.30 5.48
N HIS A 112 19.52 -12.68 5.82
CA HIS A 112 19.00 -14.04 5.55
C HIS A 112 18.30 -14.19 4.18
N LEU A 113 18.16 -13.11 3.42
CA LEU A 113 17.68 -13.16 2.03
C LEU A 113 18.84 -13.50 1.11
N ARG A 114 18.63 -14.35 0.10
CA ARG A 114 19.66 -14.76 -0.91
C ARG A 114 20.30 -13.59 -1.70
N SER A 115 19.94 -12.33 -1.41
CA SER A 115 20.58 -11.11 -1.91
C SER A 115 21.69 -10.67 -0.95
N TRP A 116 22.77 -11.45 -0.89
CA TRP A 116 23.86 -11.30 0.08
C TRP A 116 24.72 -10.03 -0.08
N GLU A 117 24.53 -9.24 -1.13
CA GLU A 117 25.48 -8.16 -1.43
C GLU A 117 25.03 -6.82 -0.84
N HIS A 118 23.72 -6.60 -0.62
CA HIS A 118 23.18 -5.25 -0.43
C HIS A 118 21.94 -5.17 0.48
N PRO A 119 22.10 -4.82 1.77
CA PRO A 119 20.98 -4.72 2.73
C PRO A 119 20.19 -3.40 2.62
N LEU A 120 20.44 -2.59 1.59
CA LEU A 120 19.90 -1.24 1.46
C LEU A 120 18.96 -1.12 0.25
N PRO A 121 17.77 -0.48 0.39
CA PRO A 121 16.85 -0.18 -0.71
C PRO A 121 17.46 0.46 -1.95
N GLU A 122 18.50 1.28 -1.82
CA GLU A 122 19.19 1.91 -2.95
C GLU A 122 19.94 0.91 -3.82
N LYS A 123 20.31 -0.23 -3.22
CA LYS A 123 21.13 -1.27 -3.83
C LYS A 123 20.35 -2.57 -4.09
N ASN A 124 19.15 -2.72 -3.52
CA ASN A 124 18.30 -3.90 -3.67
C ASN A 124 16.85 -3.53 -3.99
N LEU A 125 16.40 -3.91 -5.19
CA LEU A 125 15.09 -3.54 -5.74
C LEU A 125 13.92 -4.19 -5.01
N ARG A 126 14.19 -5.23 -4.23
CA ARG A 126 13.19 -5.96 -3.45
C ARG A 126 12.94 -5.31 -2.09
N LEU A 127 13.76 -4.33 -1.71
CA LEU A 127 13.64 -3.62 -0.44
C LEU A 127 13.00 -2.25 -0.65
N ALA A 128 12.20 -1.83 0.33
CA ALA A 128 11.51 -0.56 0.35
C ALA A 128 11.59 0.01 1.77
N PRO A 129 11.80 1.34 1.93
CA PRO A 129 11.82 1.95 3.25
C PRO A 129 10.47 1.81 3.95
N SER A 130 10.48 1.80 5.29
CA SER A 130 9.28 1.54 6.09
C SER A 130 8.18 2.57 5.83
N TRP A 131 8.50 3.85 5.69
CA TRP A 131 7.51 4.89 5.34
C TRP A 131 6.78 4.60 4.01
N LEU A 132 7.50 4.05 3.02
CA LEU A 132 6.94 3.71 1.71
C LEU A 132 5.98 2.52 1.84
N VAL A 133 6.39 1.48 2.56
CA VAL A 133 5.54 0.31 2.85
C VAL A 133 4.32 0.72 3.68
N ALA A 134 4.48 1.60 4.66
CA ALA A 134 3.39 2.11 5.49
C ALA A 134 2.33 2.83 4.67
N THR A 135 2.74 3.64 3.69
CA THR A 135 1.83 4.27 2.73
C THR A 135 1.01 3.22 1.98
N GLY A 136 1.64 2.11 1.56
CA GLY A 136 0.98 0.94 0.98
C GLY A 136 -0.05 0.29 1.90
N LEU A 137 0.33 0.03 3.15
CA LEU A 137 -0.48 -0.66 4.15
C LEU A 137 -1.72 0.14 4.58
N LEU A 138 -1.67 1.49 4.55
CA LEU A 138 -2.84 2.33 4.79
C LEU A 138 -3.98 2.09 3.78
N ARG A 139 -3.68 1.54 2.60
CA ARG A 139 -4.72 1.11 1.66
C ARG A 139 -5.58 -0.01 2.23
N CYS A 140 -5.06 -0.85 3.12
CA CYS A 140 -5.84 -1.87 3.79
C CYS A 140 -6.60 -1.24 4.96
N CYS A 141 -5.89 -0.81 6.01
CA CYS A 141 -6.49 -0.48 7.32
C CYS A 141 -6.73 1.01 7.58
N GLY A 142 -6.35 1.91 6.67
CA GLY A 142 -6.45 3.36 6.89
C GLY A 142 -7.89 3.83 7.15
N THR A 143 -8.04 4.84 7.98
CA THR A 143 -9.28 5.52 8.34
C THR A 143 -9.20 7.01 7.96
N ALA A 144 -10.21 7.81 8.29
CA ALA A 144 -10.15 9.26 8.07
C ALA A 144 -8.98 9.94 8.83
N ARG A 145 -8.46 9.29 9.89
CA ARG A 145 -7.34 9.82 10.69
C ARG A 145 -6.04 9.92 9.90
N CYS A 146 -5.84 9.14 8.84
CA CYS A 146 -4.63 9.23 8.03
C CYS A 146 -4.57 10.48 7.15
N LEU A 147 -5.68 11.19 6.97
CA LEU A 147 -5.78 12.28 6.00
C LEU A 147 -4.73 13.40 6.20
N PRO A 148 -4.49 13.92 7.43
CA PRO A 148 -3.47 14.95 7.63
C PRO A 148 -2.06 14.50 7.26
N THR A 149 -1.68 13.26 7.59
CA THR A 149 -0.36 12.69 7.26
C THR A 149 -0.22 12.50 5.75
N LEU A 150 -1.26 11.98 5.07
CA LEU A 150 -1.25 11.85 3.61
C LEU A 150 -1.19 13.21 2.92
N GLU A 151 -1.89 14.21 3.44
CA GLU A 151 -1.85 15.58 2.92
C GLU A 151 -0.46 16.20 3.03
N LYS A 152 0.20 16.09 4.18
CA LYS A 152 1.60 16.50 4.34
C LYS A 152 2.51 15.77 3.36
N LEU A 153 2.30 14.46 3.18
CA LEU A 153 3.09 13.67 2.24
C LEU A 153 2.92 14.16 0.79
N THR A 154 1.71 14.55 0.37
CA THR A 154 1.47 15.16 -0.95
C THR A 154 2.09 16.55 -1.14
N MET A 155 2.53 17.23 -0.08
CA MET A 155 3.26 18.50 -0.17
C MET A 155 4.75 18.29 -0.47
N ARG A 156 5.26 17.06 -0.33
CA ARG A 156 6.65 16.72 -0.64
C ARG A 156 6.80 16.45 -2.13
N ASP A 157 8.00 16.67 -2.66
CA ASP A 157 8.35 16.21 -3.99
C ASP A 157 8.49 14.68 -3.97
N LEU A 158 7.42 13.99 -4.36
CA LEU A 158 7.35 12.53 -4.42
C LEU A 158 7.67 12.08 -5.86
N PRO A 159 8.87 11.69 -6.24
CA PRO A 159 9.14 11.40 -7.65
C PRO A 159 8.60 10.03 -8.10
N VAL A 160 8.20 9.17 -7.15
CA VAL A 160 7.85 7.76 -7.38
C VAL A 160 6.35 7.60 -7.61
N ILE A 161 5.97 7.11 -8.79
CA ILE A 161 4.57 6.90 -9.20
C ILE A 161 3.83 5.99 -8.22
N GLY A 162 4.51 4.97 -7.68
CA GLY A 162 3.95 4.01 -6.75
C GLY A 162 3.42 4.66 -5.47
N VAL A 163 4.14 5.64 -4.92
CA VAL A 163 3.69 6.40 -3.74
C VAL A 163 2.42 7.16 -4.08
N ARG A 164 2.48 7.96 -5.14
CA ARG A 164 1.38 8.84 -5.56
C ARG A 164 0.11 8.05 -5.86
N ALA A 165 0.24 6.97 -6.64
CA ALA A 165 -0.87 6.09 -6.98
C ALA A 165 -1.46 5.40 -5.73
N THR A 166 -0.61 5.04 -4.76
CA THR A 166 -1.05 4.45 -3.49
C THR A 166 -1.83 5.45 -2.63
N ILE A 167 -1.36 6.71 -2.55
CA ILE A 167 -2.09 7.79 -1.86
C ILE A 167 -3.45 7.97 -2.53
N ALA A 168 -3.49 8.15 -3.86
CA ALA A 168 -4.73 8.31 -4.62
C ALA A 168 -5.70 7.14 -4.42
N ALA A 169 -5.21 5.89 -4.48
CA ALA A 169 -6.01 4.70 -4.25
C ALA A 169 -6.55 4.60 -2.81
N THR A 170 -5.76 5.02 -1.82
CA THR A 170 -6.17 5.06 -0.41
C THR A 170 -7.28 6.08 -0.20
N LEU A 171 -7.12 7.30 -0.73
CA LEU A 171 -8.16 8.33 -0.70
C LEU A 171 -9.43 7.85 -1.41
N GLY A 172 -9.31 7.30 -2.62
CA GLY A 172 -10.46 6.77 -3.39
C GLY A 172 -11.24 5.70 -2.62
N ARG A 173 -10.55 4.75 -1.97
CA ARG A 173 -11.19 3.74 -1.12
C ARG A 173 -11.95 4.37 0.05
N LEU A 174 -11.34 5.34 0.73
CA LEU A 174 -11.95 6.00 1.89
C LEU A 174 -13.20 6.80 1.48
N ILE A 175 -13.16 7.47 0.33
CA ILE A 175 -14.31 8.16 -0.27
C ILE A 175 -15.42 7.17 -0.62
N ASP A 176 -15.07 6.05 -1.27
CA ASP A 176 -16.02 5.00 -1.63
C ASP A 176 -16.69 4.35 -0.41
N LYS A 177 -15.98 4.24 0.72
CA LYS A 177 -16.53 3.80 2.01
C LYS A 177 -17.32 4.90 2.75
N GLY A 178 -17.49 6.09 2.17
CA GLY A 178 -18.18 7.22 2.80
C GLY A 178 -17.44 7.82 4.01
N ARG A 179 -16.15 7.52 4.17
CA ARG A 179 -15.33 7.98 5.31
C ARG A 179 -14.72 9.36 5.07
N LEU A 180 -14.64 9.79 3.81
CA LEU A 180 -14.14 11.10 3.39
C LEU A 180 -15.11 11.70 2.37
N THR A 181 -15.54 12.94 2.60
CA THR A 181 -16.56 13.61 1.75
C THR A 181 -16.20 15.05 1.38
N ASP A 182 -15.14 15.61 1.96
CA ASP A 182 -14.71 17.00 1.76
C ASP A 182 -13.99 17.16 0.41
N ALA A 183 -14.76 17.40 -0.64
CA ALA A 183 -14.22 17.55 -1.99
C ALA A 183 -13.24 18.73 -2.10
N ASP A 184 -13.50 19.83 -1.39
CA ASP A 184 -12.69 21.05 -1.45
C ASP A 184 -11.27 20.80 -0.92
N ARG A 185 -11.13 19.91 0.08
CA ARG A 185 -9.82 19.46 0.56
C ARG A 185 -9.19 18.37 -0.30
N LEU A 186 -9.99 17.40 -0.76
CA LEU A 186 -9.47 16.21 -1.43
C LEU A 186 -9.03 16.46 -2.88
N VAL A 187 -9.71 17.34 -3.61
CA VAL A 187 -9.37 17.62 -5.01
C VAL A 187 -7.98 18.24 -5.15
N PRO A 188 -7.60 19.28 -4.37
CA PRO A 188 -6.23 19.80 -4.42
C PRO A 188 -5.16 18.77 -4.02
N MET A 189 -5.48 17.82 -3.15
CA MET A 189 -4.56 16.71 -2.84
C MET A 189 -4.36 15.80 -4.06
N LEU A 190 -5.45 15.40 -4.72
CA LEU A 190 -5.41 14.54 -5.90
C LEU A 190 -4.71 15.20 -7.09
N ASP A 191 -4.92 16.50 -7.28
CA ASP A 191 -4.32 17.25 -8.39
C ASP A 191 -2.80 17.42 -8.16
N ARG A 192 -2.36 17.71 -6.93
CA ARG A 192 -0.92 17.74 -6.57
C ARG A 192 -0.20 16.42 -6.84
N LEU A 193 -0.88 15.28 -6.69
CA LEU A 193 -0.27 13.98 -7.02
C LEU A 193 0.10 13.86 -8.51
N LEU A 194 -0.50 14.65 -9.39
CA LEU A 194 -0.21 14.67 -10.82
C LEU A 194 0.93 15.64 -11.20
N GLU A 195 1.38 16.49 -10.27
CA GLU A 195 2.34 17.56 -10.55
C GLU A 195 3.80 17.08 -10.46
N GLY A 196 4.69 17.64 -11.29
CA GLY A 196 6.11 17.32 -11.27
C GLY A 196 6.50 16.05 -12.04
N THR A 197 7.80 15.74 -12.02
CA THR A 197 8.38 14.69 -12.86
C THR A 197 8.22 13.30 -12.22
N LEU A 198 7.72 12.34 -13.00
CA LEU A 198 7.64 10.93 -12.61
C LEU A 198 8.88 10.17 -13.09
N VAL A 199 9.83 9.93 -12.19
CA VAL A 199 11.13 9.33 -12.55
C VAL A 199 11.04 7.85 -12.95
N ASP A 200 9.93 7.20 -12.60
CA ASP A 200 9.64 5.79 -12.82
C ASP A 200 8.42 5.55 -13.72
N ALA A 201 7.98 6.57 -14.46
CA ALA A 201 6.91 6.42 -15.43
C ALA A 201 7.36 5.66 -16.69
N GLN A 202 8.60 5.80 -17.13
CA GLN A 202 9.12 5.15 -18.34
C GLN A 202 10.24 4.18 -17.96
N VAL A 203 9.90 2.97 -17.55
CA VAL A 203 10.88 1.98 -17.06
C VAL A 203 10.55 0.58 -17.57
N PRO A 204 11.50 -0.37 -17.54
CA PRO A 204 11.23 -1.78 -17.72
C PRO A 204 10.17 -2.27 -16.73
N PRO A 205 9.55 -3.43 -17.00
CA PRO A 205 8.54 -4.02 -16.11
C PRO A 205 8.99 -4.17 -14.64
N GLN A 206 10.30 -4.25 -14.38
CA GLN A 206 10.88 -4.31 -13.03
C GLN A 206 11.32 -2.92 -12.55
N ARG A 207 10.54 -2.32 -11.65
CA ARG A 207 10.79 -0.96 -11.13
C ARG A 207 11.71 -0.94 -9.92
N LYS A 208 12.61 0.05 -9.83
CA LYS A 208 13.50 0.31 -8.69
C LYS A 208 12.89 1.26 -7.64
N LEU A 209 11.68 0.98 -7.16
CA LEU A 209 10.87 1.95 -6.39
C LEU A 209 11.51 2.40 -5.08
N GLY A 210 12.08 1.46 -4.30
CA GLY A 210 12.60 1.74 -2.96
C GLY A 210 13.77 2.71 -2.95
N GLY A 211 14.79 2.45 -3.77
CA GLY A 211 15.98 3.29 -3.85
C GLY A 211 15.69 4.72 -4.32
N MET A 212 14.85 4.89 -5.34
CA MET A 212 14.49 6.22 -5.84
C MET A 212 13.68 7.02 -4.82
N ALA A 213 12.72 6.38 -4.14
CA ALA A 213 11.94 7.00 -3.09
C ALA A 213 12.85 7.50 -1.95
N GLN A 214 13.84 6.69 -1.56
CA GLN A 214 14.75 7.05 -0.49
C GLN A 214 15.69 8.20 -0.86
N LEU A 215 16.27 8.20 -2.06
CA LEU A 215 17.11 9.30 -2.53
C LEU A 215 16.35 10.62 -2.56
N ALA A 216 15.08 10.59 -2.94
CA ALA A 216 14.24 11.78 -2.95
C ALA A 216 13.86 12.26 -1.56
N ALA A 217 13.55 11.33 -0.64
CA ALA A 217 13.33 11.67 0.77
C ALA A 217 14.53 12.40 1.40
N ARG A 218 15.75 12.15 0.91
CA ARG A 218 17.00 12.81 1.34
C ARG A 218 17.38 14.04 0.52
N GLY A 219 16.60 14.41 -0.50
CA GLY A 219 16.94 15.53 -1.41
C GLY A 219 18.11 15.25 -2.36
N GLN A 220 18.51 13.97 -2.52
CA GLN A 220 19.71 13.56 -3.28
C GLN A 220 19.38 13.05 -4.69
N LEU A 221 18.09 13.03 -5.07
CA LEU A 221 17.67 12.46 -6.36
C LEU A 221 18.32 13.16 -7.56
N GLN A 222 18.34 14.49 -7.58
CA GLN A 222 18.89 15.25 -8.71
C GLN A 222 20.39 15.02 -8.90
N GLU A 223 21.15 14.88 -7.82
CA GLU A 223 22.59 14.62 -7.87
C GLU A 223 22.87 13.20 -8.38
N ALA A 224 22.12 12.21 -7.91
CA ALA A 224 22.18 10.84 -8.42
C ALA A 224 21.85 10.76 -9.93
N GLN A 225 20.91 11.58 -10.39
CA GLN A 225 20.55 11.69 -11.81
C GLN A 225 21.66 12.34 -12.66
N LYS A 226 22.35 13.37 -12.15
CA LYS A 226 23.44 14.06 -12.84
C LYS A 226 24.70 13.19 -12.94
N THR A 227 25.09 12.56 -11.84
CA THR A 227 26.30 11.70 -11.75
C THR A 227 26.20 10.45 -12.62
N ALA A 228 24.98 10.01 -12.95
CA ALA A 228 24.74 8.95 -13.94
C ALA A 228 25.04 9.35 -15.41
N GLY A 229 25.67 10.52 -15.66
CA GLY A 229 26.19 10.90 -16.97
C GLY A 229 25.15 11.50 -17.92
N GLY A 230 24.17 12.26 -17.41
CA GLY A 230 23.12 12.89 -18.23
C GLY A 230 22.08 11.91 -18.78
N ASN A 231 22.29 10.62 -18.59
CA ASN A 231 21.27 9.60 -18.67
C ASN A 231 20.97 9.17 -17.23
N PRO A 232 19.95 9.74 -16.55
CA PRO A 232 19.52 9.26 -15.23
C PRO A 232 19.12 7.77 -15.24
N HIS A 233 19.03 7.20 -16.44
CA HIS A 233 18.75 5.81 -16.74
C HIS A 233 19.96 5.04 -17.31
N GLY A 234 21.12 5.68 -17.51
CA GLY A 234 22.25 5.19 -18.32
C GLY A 234 23.04 4.04 -17.72
N PHE A 235 23.07 3.94 -16.39
CA PHE A 235 23.63 2.77 -15.73
C PHE A 235 22.63 1.59 -15.65
N TRP A 236 21.35 1.82 -15.97
CA TRP A 236 20.25 0.93 -15.55
C TRP A 236 19.23 0.53 -16.63
N MET A 237 19.20 1.18 -17.80
CA MET A 237 18.14 0.98 -18.82
C MET A 237 18.59 1.15 -20.27
N ALA A 238 19.89 1.16 -20.59
CA ALA A 238 20.36 1.55 -21.92
C ALA A 238 19.81 0.72 -23.10
N ASN A 239 19.22 -0.47 -22.89
CA ASN A 239 18.77 -1.37 -23.96
C ASN A 239 17.40 -2.05 -23.75
N LEU A 240 16.54 -1.57 -22.85
CA LEU A 240 15.24 -2.20 -22.60
C LEU A 240 14.09 -1.33 -23.10
N THR A 241 13.16 -1.93 -23.85
CA THR A 241 11.87 -1.31 -24.20
C THR A 241 11.16 -0.85 -22.92
N GLY A 242 11.10 0.46 -22.70
CA GLY A 242 10.37 1.04 -21.58
C GLY A 242 8.86 1.03 -21.85
N GLU A 243 8.06 0.73 -20.83
CA GLU A 243 6.62 0.92 -20.89
C GLU A 243 6.24 2.22 -20.18
N ASP A 244 5.31 2.99 -20.76
CA ASP A 244 4.68 4.09 -20.03
C ASP A 244 3.80 3.52 -18.92
N HIS A 245 4.18 3.72 -17.68
CA HIS A 245 3.43 3.37 -16.49
C HIS A 245 2.67 4.55 -15.87
N GLY A 246 2.83 5.76 -16.41
CA GLY A 246 2.13 6.98 -15.98
C GLY A 246 0.63 6.79 -15.85
N TRP A 247 0.04 5.96 -16.73
CA TRP A 247 -1.38 5.63 -16.71
C TRP A 247 -1.88 5.10 -15.36
N GLN A 248 -1.05 4.45 -14.55
CA GLN A 248 -1.45 3.90 -13.25
C GLN A 248 -1.82 4.99 -12.25
N LEU A 249 -1.04 6.07 -12.23
CA LEU A 249 -1.34 7.24 -11.41
C LEU A 249 -2.60 7.94 -11.92
N HIS A 250 -2.69 8.17 -13.23
CA HIS A 250 -3.87 8.78 -13.82
C HIS A 250 -5.14 7.96 -13.55
N PHE A 251 -5.06 6.63 -13.61
CA PHE A 251 -6.16 5.72 -13.34
C PHE A 251 -6.61 5.79 -11.88
N THR A 252 -5.67 5.77 -10.94
CA THR A 252 -5.98 5.84 -9.50
C THR A 252 -6.56 7.20 -9.11
N VAL A 253 -6.03 8.31 -9.65
CA VAL A 253 -6.61 9.65 -9.47
C VAL A 253 -8.00 9.75 -10.10
N ALA A 254 -8.18 9.27 -11.34
CA ALA A 254 -9.48 9.28 -12.01
C ALA A 254 -10.53 8.48 -11.22
N THR A 255 -10.13 7.34 -10.65
CA THR A 255 -10.99 6.52 -9.79
C THR A 255 -11.38 7.26 -8.52
N ALA A 256 -10.45 7.93 -7.86
CA ALA A 256 -10.74 8.72 -6.66
C ALA A 256 -11.63 9.94 -6.96
N ARG A 257 -11.42 10.63 -8.08
CA ARG A 257 -12.31 11.70 -8.57
C ARG A 257 -13.71 11.16 -8.85
N ALA A 258 -13.82 10.00 -9.49
CA ALA A 258 -15.10 9.34 -9.72
C ALA A 258 -15.80 8.88 -8.43
N ALA A 259 -15.04 8.54 -7.39
CA ALA A 259 -15.57 8.28 -6.06
C ALA A 259 -16.27 9.54 -5.48
N LEU A 260 -15.74 10.73 -5.76
CA LEU A 260 -16.33 12.03 -5.41
C LEU A 260 -17.45 12.49 -6.35
N GLY A 261 -17.74 11.76 -7.42
CA GLY A 261 -18.70 12.20 -8.45
C GLY A 261 -18.15 13.29 -9.37
N LEU A 262 -16.82 13.46 -9.43
CA LEU A 262 -16.15 14.46 -10.26
C LEU A 262 -15.69 13.87 -11.59
N PRO A 263 -15.66 14.66 -12.67
CA PRO A 263 -15.15 14.20 -13.95
C PRO A 263 -13.69 13.73 -13.86
N ILE A 264 -13.35 12.80 -14.75
CA ILE A 264 -11.96 12.38 -15.00
C ILE A 264 -11.14 13.62 -15.38
N GLN A 265 -9.93 13.73 -14.85
CA GLN A 265 -9.03 14.84 -15.13
C GLN A 265 -8.63 14.88 -16.63
N PRO A 266 -8.45 16.06 -17.24
CA PRO A 266 -8.20 16.18 -18.68
C PRO A 266 -7.01 15.34 -19.19
N GLN A 267 -5.92 15.28 -18.41
CA GLN A 267 -4.71 14.55 -18.76
C GLN A 267 -4.95 13.04 -18.91
N ALA A 268 -5.98 12.49 -18.26
CA ALA A 268 -6.29 11.07 -18.33
C ALA A 268 -7.08 10.68 -19.60
N GLN A 269 -7.61 11.64 -20.35
CA GLN A 269 -8.40 11.36 -21.56
C GLN A 269 -7.61 10.64 -22.64
N ILE A 270 -6.29 10.91 -22.73
CA ILE A 270 -5.39 10.26 -23.69
C ILE A 270 -5.39 8.73 -23.55
N TYR A 271 -5.67 8.22 -22.34
CA TYR A 271 -5.62 6.79 -22.05
C TYR A 271 -6.87 6.03 -22.51
N LEU A 272 -7.94 6.73 -22.91
CA LEU A 272 -9.09 6.09 -23.58
C LEU A 272 -8.73 5.57 -24.97
N SER A 273 -7.72 6.16 -25.61
CA SER A 273 -7.16 5.75 -26.89
C SER A 273 -5.80 5.03 -26.78
N ASP A 274 -5.38 4.64 -25.56
CA ASP A 274 -4.10 3.96 -25.34
C ASP A 274 -4.00 2.69 -26.21
N PRO A 275 -2.86 2.36 -26.85
CA PRO A 275 -2.74 1.15 -27.67
C PRO A 275 -3.00 -0.15 -26.88
N ARG A 276 -2.77 -0.15 -25.57
CA ARG A 276 -2.99 -1.31 -24.70
C ARG A 276 -4.46 -1.43 -24.33
N LYS A 277 -5.09 -2.53 -24.74
CA LYS A 277 -6.51 -2.82 -24.45
C LYS A 277 -6.85 -2.70 -22.95
N LEU A 278 -5.98 -3.25 -22.09
CA LEU A 278 -6.17 -3.21 -20.64
C LEU A 278 -6.32 -1.77 -20.11
N VAL A 279 -5.51 -0.83 -20.62
CA VAL A 279 -5.53 0.57 -20.20
C VAL A 279 -6.83 1.24 -20.64
N ARG A 280 -7.21 1.08 -21.92
CA ARG A 280 -8.49 1.61 -22.44
C ARG A 280 -9.68 1.10 -21.64
N ASP A 281 -9.75 -0.21 -21.43
CA ASP A 281 -10.84 -0.85 -20.68
C ASP A 281 -10.91 -0.31 -19.24
N ALA A 282 -9.76 -0.06 -18.61
CA ALA A 282 -9.69 0.48 -17.25
C ALA A 282 -10.28 1.90 -17.18
N PHE A 283 -9.89 2.81 -18.08
CA PHE A 283 -10.43 4.17 -18.09
C PHE A 283 -11.90 4.23 -18.53
N ALA A 284 -12.30 3.40 -19.50
CA ALA A 284 -13.71 3.29 -19.90
C ALA A 284 -14.61 2.89 -18.73
N ARG A 285 -14.17 1.98 -17.85
CA ARG A 285 -14.91 1.61 -16.63
C ARG A 285 -15.05 2.78 -15.65
N VAL A 286 -14.03 3.62 -15.49
CA VAL A 286 -14.10 4.82 -14.64
C VAL A 286 -15.13 5.81 -15.21
N GLN A 287 -15.14 6.01 -16.53
CA GLN A 287 -16.10 6.89 -17.19
C GLN A 287 -17.54 6.38 -17.08
N ALA A 288 -17.76 5.07 -17.25
CA ALA A 288 -19.07 4.46 -17.07
C ALA A 288 -19.59 4.61 -15.63
N ARG A 289 -18.71 4.44 -14.63
CA ARG A 289 -19.05 4.63 -13.21
C ARG A 289 -19.56 6.04 -12.91
N LEU A 290 -18.99 7.06 -13.57
CA LEU A 290 -19.45 8.43 -13.47
C LEU A 290 -20.84 8.65 -14.08
N GLY A 291 -21.08 8.07 -15.26
CA GLY A 291 -22.39 8.13 -15.92
C GLY A 291 -23.52 7.59 -15.03
N ILE A 292 -23.27 6.48 -14.32
CA ILE A 292 -24.24 5.92 -13.37
C ILE A 292 -24.48 6.86 -12.19
N LYS A 293 -23.42 7.43 -11.58
CA LYS A 293 -23.56 8.32 -10.43
C LYS A 293 -24.29 9.62 -10.76
N LEU A 294 -24.05 10.20 -11.93
CA LEU A 294 -24.73 11.44 -12.37
C LEU A 294 -26.22 11.22 -12.66
N GLN A 295 -26.64 9.99 -12.94
CA GLN A 295 -28.03 9.63 -13.19
C GLN A 295 -28.80 9.25 -11.91
N MET A 296 -28.10 9.00 -10.78
CA MET A 296 -28.79 8.75 -9.52
C MET A 296 -29.30 10.08 -8.96
N PRO A 297 -30.62 10.27 -8.77
CA PRO A 297 -31.14 11.47 -8.13
C PRO A 297 -30.47 11.59 -6.75
N VAL A 298 -29.92 12.77 -6.47
CA VAL A 298 -29.39 13.12 -5.14
C VAL A 298 -30.52 12.82 -4.18
N ARG A 299 -30.41 11.72 -3.43
CA ARG A 299 -31.35 11.44 -2.35
C ARG A 299 -31.22 12.64 -1.42
N GLU A 300 -32.17 13.55 -1.49
CA GLU A 300 -32.36 14.59 -0.48
C GLU A 300 -32.20 13.87 0.84
N LYS A 301 -31.22 14.31 1.63
CA LYS A 301 -31.10 13.89 3.01
C LYS A 301 -32.42 14.29 3.65
N VAL A 302 -33.37 13.37 3.69
CA VAL A 302 -34.59 13.51 4.47
C VAL A 302 -34.08 13.73 5.87
N ALA A 303 -34.11 14.99 6.29
CA ALA A 303 -33.88 15.37 7.66
C ALA A 303 -34.93 14.61 8.45
N ILE A 304 -34.52 13.50 9.07
CA ILE A 304 -35.31 12.87 10.11
C ILE A 304 -35.27 13.87 11.26
N GLN A 305 -36.17 14.86 11.19
CA GLN A 305 -36.56 15.65 12.33
C GLN A 305 -37.13 14.67 13.34
N ASN A 306 -36.28 14.25 14.28
CA ASN A 306 -36.70 13.65 15.54
C ASN A 306 -37.56 14.68 16.26
N THR A 307 -38.84 14.73 15.90
CA THR A 307 -39.85 15.46 16.64
C THR A 307 -40.14 14.64 17.88
N ASN A 308 -39.66 15.17 19.00
CA ASN A 308 -40.11 14.86 20.35
C ASN A 308 -41.61 14.56 20.36
N ARG A 309 -41.98 13.33 20.73
CA ARG A 309 -43.28 13.06 21.33
C ARG A 309 -43.08 12.70 22.78
N SER A 310 -43.17 13.75 23.59
CA SER A 310 -43.60 13.71 24.97
C SER A 310 -44.93 12.95 25.07
N LYS A 311 -44.95 11.91 25.89
CA LYS A 311 -46.03 11.59 26.84
C LYS A 311 -45.42 10.92 28.06
#